data_AF-A0A949AJG5-F1
#
_entry.id   AF-A0A949AJG5-F1
#
_cell.length_a   1.000
_cell.length_b   1.000
_cell.length_c   1.000
_cell.angle_alpha   90.00
_cell.angle_beta   90.00
_cell.angle_gamma   90.00
#
_symmetry.space_group_name_H-M   'P 1'
#
loop_
_entity.id
_entity.type
_entity.pdbx_description
1 polymer ?
#
loop_
_entity_poly.entity_id
_entity_poly.type
_entity_poly.pdbx_seq_one_letter_code
_entity_poly.pdbx_strand_id
1 'polypeptide(L)'
;MTQKRAVCLNCIDGRVQLPVINWIMGHHKVDYVDMITEPGMDGLLADNNNPIEEINRKIRISIKNNNANMIFVVGHHDCRANPVKELVHKDQILMAVKRLKPVFSEMPIKGIWVNSEWKIVQL
;
A
#
# COMPACT_ATOMS: atom_id res chain seq x y z
N MET A 1 -4.66 21.06 16.03
CA MET A 1 -5.42 19.98 15.34
C MET A 1 -4.45 18.84 15.08
N THR A 2 -4.81 17.61 15.40
CA THR A 2 -3.96 16.44 15.13
C THR A 2 -3.95 16.17 13.62
N GLN A 3 -2.78 16.20 12.99
CA GLN A 3 -2.64 15.90 11.56
C GLN A 3 -3.10 14.45 11.30
N LYS A 4 -3.95 14.25 10.28
CA LYS A 4 -4.46 12.94 9.87
C LYS A 4 -3.53 12.31 8.86
N ARG A 5 -3.24 11.02 9.02
CA ARG A 5 -2.35 10.27 8.14
C ARG A 5 -2.99 9.00 7.60
N ALA A 6 -2.46 8.53 6.49
CA ALA A 6 -2.65 7.17 6.02
C ALA A 6 -1.29 6.49 5.85
N VAL A 7 -1.25 5.16 5.98
CA VAL A 7 -0.08 4.36 5.61
C VAL A 7 -0.28 3.84 4.19
N CYS A 8 0.77 3.90 3.37
CA CYS A 8 0.76 3.33 2.03
C CYS A 8 1.95 2.39 1.83
N LEU A 9 1.65 1.12 1.55
CA LEU A 9 2.63 0.10 1.20
C LEU A 9 2.78 0.10 -0.33
N ASN A 10 3.94 0.51 -0.84
CA ASN A 10 4.14 0.74 -2.26
C ASN A 10 5.49 0.19 -2.76
N CYS A 11 5.64 0.06 -4.07
CA CYS A 11 6.93 -0.25 -4.69
C CYS A 11 7.96 0.87 -4.43
N ILE A 12 9.26 0.58 -4.58
CA ILE A 12 10.32 1.61 -4.61
C ILE A 12 10.30 2.47 -5.87
N ASP A 13 9.50 2.11 -6.88
CA ASP A 13 9.43 2.83 -8.14
C ASP A 13 8.97 4.28 -7.90
N GLY A 14 9.78 5.25 -8.33
CA GLY A 14 9.50 6.67 -8.13
C GLY A 14 8.26 7.14 -8.90
N ARG A 15 7.93 6.49 -10.03
CA ARG A 15 6.82 6.87 -10.91
C ARG A 15 5.45 6.71 -10.25
N VAL A 16 5.34 5.80 -9.29
CA VAL A 16 4.08 5.52 -8.57
C VAL A 16 3.88 6.34 -7.30
N GLN A 17 4.91 6.99 -6.77
CA GLN A 17 4.84 7.64 -5.46
C GLN A 17 3.84 8.81 -5.46
N LEU A 18 4.08 9.82 -6.31
CA LEU A 18 3.25 11.02 -6.35
C LEU A 18 1.80 10.77 -6.80
N PRO A 19 1.52 9.94 -7.84
CA PRO A 19 0.14 9.63 -8.22
C PRO A 19 -0.67 9.03 -7.07
N VAL A 20 -0.07 8.09 -6.32
CA VAL A 20 -0.73 7.43 -5.19
C VAL A 20 -0.92 8.40 -4.01
N ILE A 21 0.11 9.15 -3.64
CA ILE A 21 0.03 10.14 -2.54
C ILE A 21 -1.09 11.14 -2.81
N ASN A 22 -1.10 11.74 -4.00
CA ASN A 22 -2.08 12.75 -4.38
C ASN A 22 -3.50 12.16 -4.41
N TRP A 23 -3.66 10.95 -4.93
CA TRP A 23 -4.95 10.28 -4.95
C TRP A 23 -5.47 10.00 -3.53
N ILE A 24 -4.63 9.46 -2.64
CA ILE A 24 -5.01 9.15 -1.25
C ILE A 24 -5.42 10.42 -0.52
N MET A 25 -4.59 11.47 -0.58
CA MET A 25 -4.88 12.74 0.09
C MET A 25 -6.19 13.36 -0.40
N GLY A 26 -6.40 13.38 -1.72
CA GLY A 26 -7.62 13.94 -2.33
C GLY A 26 -8.89 13.17 -2.00
N HIS A 27 -8.85 11.83 -2.00
CA HIS A 27 -10.05 11.00 -1.82
C HIS A 27 -10.38 10.73 -0.35
N HIS A 28 -9.38 10.80 0.54
CA HIS A 28 -9.53 10.40 1.94
C HIS A 28 -9.32 11.52 2.96
N LYS A 29 -9.03 12.74 2.51
CA LYS A 29 -8.90 13.93 3.36
C LYS A 29 -7.89 13.72 4.50
N VAL A 30 -6.76 13.12 4.16
CA VAL A 30 -5.58 12.99 5.04
C VAL A 30 -4.56 14.07 4.68
N ASP A 31 -3.80 14.53 5.68
CA ASP A 31 -2.80 15.59 5.51
C ASP A 31 -1.47 15.06 4.96
N TYR A 32 -1.12 13.81 5.32
CA TYR A 32 0.10 13.15 4.85
C TYR A 32 -0.11 11.65 4.62
N VAL A 33 0.75 11.07 3.80
CA VAL A 33 0.82 9.63 3.55
C VAL A 33 2.19 9.14 4.00
N ASP A 34 2.21 8.27 5.00
CA ASP A 34 3.42 7.60 5.47
C ASP A 34 3.72 6.45 4.49
N MET A 35 4.71 6.66 3.61
CA MET A 35 5.13 5.70 2.59
C MET A 35 6.07 4.65 3.18
N ILE A 36 5.69 3.37 3.07
CA ILE A 36 6.56 2.23 3.38
C ILE A 36 6.80 1.52 2.04
N THR A 37 8.06 1.42 1.64
CA THR A 37 8.42 0.95 0.29
C THR A 37 9.30 -0.29 0.32
N GLU A 38 9.03 -1.21 -0.59
CA GLU A 38 9.83 -2.40 -0.89
C GLU A 38 9.73 -2.70 -2.40
N PRO A 39 10.74 -3.28 -3.06
CA PRO A 39 10.65 -3.64 -4.46
C PRO A 39 9.55 -4.71 -4.67
N GLY A 40 8.54 -4.42 -5.50
CA GLY A 40 7.46 -5.38 -5.79
C GLY A 40 6.55 -5.66 -4.58
N MET A 41 6.21 -4.62 -3.81
CA MET A 41 5.49 -4.70 -2.52
C MET A 41 4.25 -5.62 -2.53
N ASP A 42 3.42 -5.58 -3.58
CA ASP A 42 2.23 -6.42 -3.70
C ASP A 42 2.58 -7.91 -3.74
N GLY A 43 3.53 -8.30 -4.59
CA GLY A 43 4.03 -9.68 -4.67
C GLY A 43 4.73 -10.11 -3.38
N LEU A 44 5.54 -9.22 -2.78
CA LEU A 44 6.22 -9.46 -1.51
C LEU A 44 5.22 -9.79 -0.39
N LEU A 45 4.16 -8.98 -0.26
CA LEU A 45 3.14 -9.16 0.76
C LEU A 45 2.23 -10.36 0.46
N ALA A 46 1.96 -10.68 -0.80
CA ALA A 46 1.10 -11.79 -1.19
C ALA A 46 1.72 -13.18 -0.90
N ASP A 47 3.04 -13.31 -0.94
CA ASP A 47 3.72 -14.57 -0.62
C ASP A 47 3.85 -14.75 0.91
N ASN A 48 3.08 -15.70 1.46
CA ASN A 48 3.06 -16.02 2.88
C ASN A 48 4.40 -16.49 3.46
N ASN A 49 5.36 -16.90 2.61
CA ASN A 49 6.69 -17.29 3.06
C ASN A 49 7.61 -16.09 3.32
N ASN A 50 7.29 -14.90 2.78
CA ASN A 50 8.10 -13.71 3.00
C ASN A 50 7.91 -13.17 4.42
N PRO A 51 8.99 -12.86 5.16
CA PRO A 51 8.89 -12.19 6.45
C PRO A 51 8.41 -10.75 6.25
N ILE A 52 7.38 -10.34 7.00
CA ILE A 52 6.77 -9.00 6.92
C ILE A 52 6.77 -8.27 8.27
N GLU A 53 7.51 -8.77 9.25
CA GLU A 53 7.56 -8.26 10.63
C GLU A 53 8.01 -6.79 10.65
N GLU A 54 8.99 -6.45 9.83
CA GLU A 54 9.51 -5.09 9.75
C GLU A 54 8.50 -4.12 9.11
N ILE A 55 7.76 -4.57 8.09
CA ILE A 55 6.65 -3.80 7.51
C ILE A 55 5.57 -3.58 8.58
N ASN A 56 5.19 -4.65 9.30
CA ASN A 56 4.23 -4.57 10.39
C ASN A 56 4.67 -3.60 11.50
N ARG A 57 5.97 -3.60 11.85
CA ARG A 57 6.55 -2.68 12.82
C ARG A 57 6.43 -1.22 12.37
N LYS A 58 6.76 -0.93 11.10
CA LYS A 58 6.63 0.42 10.50
C LYS A 58 5.16 0.90 10.48
N ILE A 59 4.21 0.03 10.11
CA ILE A 59 2.78 0.34 10.16
C ILE A 59 2.36 0.70 11.60
N ARG A 60 2.75 -0.12 12.59
CA ARG A 60 2.40 0.13 14.01
C ARG A 60 2.95 1.46 14.52
N ILE A 61 4.15 1.86 14.09
CA ILE A 61 4.72 3.17 14.44
C ILE A 61 3.86 4.30 13.88
N SER A 62 3.47 4.21 12.61
CA SER A 62 2.62 5.24 11.99
C SER A 62 1.25 5.35 12.66
N ILE A 63 0.61 4.21 12.98
CA ILE A 63 -0.69 4.20 13.68
C ILE A 63 -0.54 4.81 15.09
N LYS A 64 0.43 4.36 15.88
CA LYS A 64 0.55 4.74 17.29
C LYS A 64 1.09 6.16 17.49
N ASN A 65 2.09 6.56 16.71
CA ASN A 65 2.82 7.80 16.94
C ASN A 65 2.34 8.92 16.02
N ASN A 66 1.83 8.59 14.82
CA ASN A 66 1.49 9.57 13.80
C ASN A 66 -0.02 9.64 13.50
N ASN A 67 -0.86 8.91 14.25
CA ASN A 67 -2.32 8.92 14.13
C ASN A 67 -2.81 8.54 12.73
N ALA A 68 -2.14 7.59 12.08
CA ALA A 68 -2.60 7.04 10.82
C ALA A 68 -3.87 6.19 11.04
N ASN A 69 -4.89 6.40 10.19
CA ASN A 69 -6.22 5.82 10.37
C ASN A 69 -6.63 4.82 9.28
N MET A 70 -5.75 4.53 8.33
CA MET A 70 -6.03 3.64 7.19
C MET A 70 -4.73 3.15 6.55
N ILE A 71 -4.79 1.99 5.90
CA ILE A 71 -3.67 1.33 5.22
C ILE A 71 -4.04 1.10 3.75
N PHE A 72 -3.10 1.35 2.84
CA PHE A 72 -3.21 1.04 1.43
C PHE A 72 -2.13 0.05 0.99
N VAL A 73 -2.50 -0.88 0.11
CA VAL A 73 -1.57 -1.79 -0.58
C VAL A 73 -1.60 -1.45 -2.07
N VAL A 74 -0.43 -1.18 -2.64
CA VAL A 74 -0.30 -0.74 -4.03
C VAL A 74 0.47 -1.77 -4.85
N GLY A 75 -0.10 -2.13 -6.00
CA GLY A 75 0.63 -2.71 -7.13
C GLY A 75 0.56 -1.77 -8.33
N HIS A 76 1.47 -1.94 -9.29
CA HIS A 76 1.54 -1.07 -10.46
C HIS A 76 1.97 -1.78 -11.72
N HIS A 77 1.55 -1.24 -12.86
CA HIS A 77 2.01 -1.71 -14.16
C HIS A 77 3.52 -1.49 -14.34
N ASP A 78 4.15 -2.27 -15.22
CA ASP A 78 5.58 -2.15 -15.53
C ASP A 78 6.49 -2.24 -14.28
N CYS A 79 6.13 -3.12 -13.33
CA CYS A 79 6.93 -3.39 -12.14
C CYS A 79 8.07 -4.37 -12.46
N ARG A 80 9.32 -3.89 -12.44
CA ARG A 80 10.50 -4.73 -12.70
C ARG A 80 10.83 -5.69 -11.55
N ALA A 81 10.48 -5.31 -10.33
CA ALA A 81 10.72 -6.11 -9.13
C ALA A 81 9.70 -7.22 -8.90
N ASN A 82 8.53 -7.12 -9.55
CA ASN A 82 7.49 -8.14 -9.55
C ASN A 82 6.98 -8.30 -10.99
N PRO A 83 7.73 -9.00 -11.87
CA PRO A 83 7.47 -9.03 -13.31
C PRO A 83 6.34 -9.99 -13.67
N VAL A 84 5.11 -9.67 -13.24
CA VAL A 84 3.91 -10.47 -13.49
C VAL A 84 2.88 -9.69 -14.32
N LYS A 85 1.82 -10.38 -14.77
CA LYS A 85 0.73 -9.74 -15.52
C LYS A 85 -0.18 -8.93 -14.59
N GLU A 86 -0.88 -7.93 -15.13
CA GLU A 86 -1.82 -7.09 -14.39
C GLU A 86 -2.83 -7.88 -13.53
N LEU A 87 -3.42 -8.96 -14.06
CA LEU A 87 -4.36 -9.79 -13.30
C LEU A 87 -3.70 -10.39 -12.05
N VAL A 88 -2.45 -10.83 -12.17
CA VAL A 88 -1.68 -11.40 -11.06
C VAL A 88 -1.36 -10.33 -10.02
N HIS A 89 -0.98 -9.11 -10.45
CA HIS A 89 -0.80 -7.98 -9.53
C HIS A 89 -2.09 -7.68 -8.74
N LYS A 90 -3.24 -7.62 -9.41
CA LYS A 90 -4.54 -7.38 -8.76
C LYS A 90 -4.87 -8.46 -7.72
N ASP A 91 -4.65 -9.72 -8.06
CA ASP A 91 -4.84 -10.84 -7.14
C ASP A 91 -3.87 -10.74 -5.94
N GLN A 92 -2.60 -10.42 -6.19
CA GLN A 92 -1.59 -10.23 -5.15
C GLN A 92 -1.93 -9.07 -4.20
N ILE A 93 -2.42 -7.94 -4.72
CA ILE A 93 -2.90 -6.82 -3.90
C ILE A 93 -4.01 -7.31 -2.96
N LEU A 94 -5.00 -8.04 -3.48
CA LEU A 94 -6.10 -8.56 -2.66
C LEU A 94 -5.64 -9.60 -1.64
N MET A 95 -4.68 -10.45 -1.99
CA MET A 95 -4.04 -11.40 -1.07
C MET A 95 -3.28 -10.68 0.04
N ALA A 96 -2.51 -9.64 -0.30
CA ALA A 96 -1.80 -8.81 0.65
C ALA A 96 -2.74 -8.09 1.63
N VAL A 97 -3.85 -7.52 1.13
CA VAL A 97 -4.91 -6.96 1.98
C VAL A 97 -5.47 -8.01 2.94
N LYS A 98 -5.78 -9.22 2.44
CA LYS A 98 -6.25 -10.34 3.27
C LYS A 98 -5.23 -10.76 4.32
N ARG A 99 -3.94 -10.79 3.98
CA ARG A 99 -2.85 -11.16 4.90
C ARG A 99 -2.67 -10.15 6.03
N LEU A 100 -2.83 -8.85 5.74
CA LEU A 100 -2.69 -7.78 6.73
C LEU A 100 -3.91 -7.65 7.64
N LYS A 101 -5.10 -8.06 7.17
CA LYS A 101 -6.37 -7.84 7.89
C LYS A 101 -6.42 -8.44 9.30
N PRO A 102 -5.96 -9.68 9.56
CA PRO A 102 -5.90 -10.23 10.92
C PRO A 102 -4.94 -9.47 11.85
N VAL A 103 -3.88 -8.88 11.31
CA VAL A 103 -2.85 -8.16 12.09
C VAL A 103 -3.32 -6.76 12.48
N PHE A 104 -4.15 -6.14 11.64
CA PHE A 104 -4.69 -4.78 11.79
C PHE A 104 -6.22 -4.79 11.67
N SER A 105 -6.90 -5.56 12.54
CA SER A 105 -8.35 -5.83 12.45
C SER A 105 -9.22 -4.58 12.37
N GLU A 106 -8.91 -3.58 13.21
CA GLU A 106 -9.67 -2.33 13.34
C GLU A 106 -9.36 -1.30 12.24
N MET A 107 -8.33 -1.55 11.43
CA MET A 107 -7.91 -0.62 10.38
C MET A 107 -8.66 -0.91 9.08
N PRO A 108 -9.18 0.11 8.40
CA PRO A 108 -9.52 0.01 6.98
C PRO A 108 -8.25 -0.29 6.18
N ILE A 109 -8.28 -1.33 5.35
CA ILE A 109 -7.20 -1.71 4.45
C ILE A 109 -7.76 -1.78 3.04
N LYS A 110 -7.15 -1.05 2.09
CA LYS A 110 -7.63 -0.96 0.70
C LYS A 110 -6.55 -1.34 -0.29
N GLY A 111 -6.95 -2.00 -1.38
CA GLY A 111 -6.08 -2.29 -2.51
C GLY A 111 -6.13 -1.19 -3.56
N ILE A 112 -4.98 -0.86 -4.14
CA ILE A 112 -4.84 0.11 -5.23
C ILE A 112 -4.02 -0.50 -6.37
N TRP A 113 -4.55 -0.43 -7.58
CA TRP A 113 -3.83 -0.71 -8.82
C TRP A 113 -3.49 0.59 -9.54
N VAL A 114 -2.22 0.80 -9.87
CA VAL A 114 -1.77 1.88 -10.76
C VAL A 114 -1.67 1.32 -12.19
N ASN A 115 -2.61 1.72 -13.06
CA ASN A 115 -2.71 1.20 -14.42
C ASN A 115 -1.67 1.82 -15.37
N SER A 116 -1.63 1.33 -16.62
CA SER A 116 -0.67 1.79 -17.66
C SER A 116 -0.71 3.27 -18.04
N GLU A 117 -1.76 3.99 -17.65
CA GLU A 117 -1.88 5.45 -17.81
C GLU A 117 -1.49 6.21 -16.53
N TRP A 118 -0.89 5.52 -15.55
CA TRP A 118 -0.58 6.03 -14.21
C TRP A 118 -1.81 6.51 -13.42
N LYS A 119 -2.99 5.98 -13.76
CA LYS A 119 -4.25 6.26 -13.06
C LYS A 119 -4.50 5.21 -11.99
N ILE A 120 -5.17 5.65 -10.92
CA ILE A 120 -5.48 4.83 -9.76
C ILE A 120 -6.84 4.14 -9.95
N VAL A 121 -6.85 2.83 -9.74
CA VAL A 121 -8.06 2.00 -9.64
C VAL A 121 -8.07 1.37 -8.25
N GLN A 122 -9.08 1.69 -7.44
CA GLN A 122 -9.27 1.03 -6.14
C GLN A 122 -9.89 -0.36 -6.37
N LEU A 123 -9.32 -1.38 -5.75
CA LEU A 123 -9.79 -2.77 -5.78
C LEU A 123 -10.67 -3.11 -4.58
#